data_AF-A0AAE3GRL3-F1
#
_entry.id   AF-A0AAE3GRL3-F1
#
_cell.length_a   1.000
_cell.length_b   1.000
_cell.length_c   1.000
_cell.angle_alpha   90.00
_cell.angle_beta   90.00
_cell.angle_gamma   90.00
#
_symmetry.space_group_name_H-M   'P 1'
#
loop_
_entity.id
_entity.type
_entity.pdbx_description
1 polymer ?
#
loop_
_entity_poly.entity_id
_entity_poly.type
_entity_poly.pdbx_seq_one_letter_code
_entity_poly.pdbx_strand_id
1 'polypeptide(L)' 'MLAMNQAEATIKNIEGKAQETMGNITGNRKDQIMGKAKQVESKASTAAEKMKDKVQDILD' A
#
# COMPACT_ATOMS: atom_id res chain seq x y z
N MET A 1 -35.46 23.13 -12.86
CA MET A 1 -35.15 22.36 -11.64
C MET A 1 -34.84 20.88 -11.90
N LEU A 2 -35.65 20.12 -12.66
CA LEU A 2 -35.36 18.68 -12.90
C LEU A 2 -34.07 18.39 -13.70
N ALA A 3 -33.74 19.17 -14.73
CA ALA A 3 -32.54 18.94 -15.55
C ALA A 3 -31.21 19.22 -14.81
N MET A 4 -31.18 20.24 -13.92
CA MET A 4 -30.00 20.53 -13.10
C MET A 4 -29.73 19.40 -12.09
N ASN A 5 -30.79 18.85 -11.48
CA ASN A 5 -30.65 17.72 -10.55
C ASN A 5 -30.11 16.45 -11.24
N GLN A 6 -30.47 16.17 -12.50
CA GLN A 6 -29.96 15.02 -13.23
C GLN A 6 -28.48 15.18 -13.63
N ALA A 7 -28.09 16.39 -14.04
CA ALA A 7 -26.70 16.68 -14.36
C ALA A 7 -25.81 16.59 -13.10
N GLU A 8 -26.24 17.19 -11.99
CA GLU A 8 -25.51 17.10 -10.71
C GLU A 8 -25.44 15.66 -10.18
N ALA A 9 -26.51 14.88 -10.30
CA ALA A 9 -26.50 13.47 -9.90
C ALA A 9 -25.52 12.64 -10.76
N THR A 10 -25.43 12.93 -12.05
CA THR A 10 -24.52 12.23 -12.96
C THR A 10 -23.07 12.57 -12.63
N ILE A 11 -22.76 13.85 -12.39
CA ILE A 11 -21.42 14.28 -11.99
C ILE A 11 -21.03 13.65 -10.65
N LYS A 12 -21.90 13.72 -9.64
CA LYS A 12 -21.65 13.11 -8.31
C LYS A 12 -21.48 11.59 -8.39
N ASN A 13 -22.18 10.90 -9.29
CA ASN A 13 -21.98 9.47 -9.52
C ASN A 13 -20.62 9.16 -10.16
N ILE A 14 -20.14 10.00 -11.09
CA ILE A 14 -18.82 9.82 -11.70
C ILE A 14 -17.72 10.11 -10.67
N GLU A 15 -17.85 11.19 -9.91
CA GLU A 15 -16.91 11.53 -8.82
C GLU A 15 -16.90 10.46 -7.74
N GLY A 16 -18.07 9.97 -7.31
CA GLY A 16 -18.19 8.88 -6.35
C GLY A 16 -17.54 7.60 -6.84
N LYS A 17 -17.76 7.20 -8.10
CA LYS A 17 -17.09 6.02 -8.70
C LYS A 17 -15.58 6.20 -8.84
N ALA A 18 -15.13 7.41 -9.18
CA ALA A 18 -13.71 7.72 -9.27
C ALA A 18 -13.06 7.66 -7.89
N GLN A 19 -13.70 8.22 -6.86
CA GLN A 19 -13.26 8.16 -5.47
C GLN A 19 -13.29 6.73 -4.91
N GLU A 20 -14.32 5.94 -5.22
CA GLU A 20 -14.42 4.54 -4.83
C GLU A 20 -13.33 3.70 -5.49
N THR A 21 -13.13 3.88 -6.80
CA THR A 21 -12.08 3.19 -7.56
C THR A 21 -10.70 3.57 -7.04
N MET A 22 -10.47 4.87 -6.84
CA MET A 22 -9.20 5.37 -6.31
C MET A 22 -8.99 4.98 -4.86
N GLY A 23 -10.04 4.90 -4.03
CA GLY A 23 -9.99 4.41 -2.65
C GLY A 23 -9.67 2.92 -2.59
N ASN A 24 -10.36 2.10 -3.37
CA ASN A 24 -10.15 0.65 -3.46
C ASN A 24 -8.75 0.32 -4.01
N ILE A 25 -8.26 1.09 -4.99
CA ILE A 25 -6.94 0.89 -5.59
C ILE A 25 -5.84 1.48 -4.71
N THR A 26 -6.00 2.68 -4.15
CA THR A 26 -4.96 3.37 -3.35
C THR A 26 -4.80 2.74 -1.97
N GLY A 27 -5.88 2.26 -1.33
CA GLY A 27 -5.79 1.48 -0.09
C GLY A 27 -4.88 0.26 -0.27
N ASN A 28 -5.18 -0.55 -1.30
CA ASN A 28 -4.35 -1.71 -1.63
C ASN A 28 -2.94 -1.34 -2.10
N ARG A 29 -2.75 -0.29 -2.91
CA ARG A 29 -1.42 0.11 -3.38
C ARG A 29 -0.55 0.64 -2.25
N LYS A 30 -1.10 1.45 -1.34
CA LYS A 30 -0.36 1.95 -0.17
C LYS A 30 0.06 0.79 0.73
N ASP A 31 -0.85 -0.14 1.00
CA ASP A 31 -0.55 -1.33 1.80
C ASP A 31 0.46 -2.26 1.11
N GLN A 32 0.40 -2.39 -0.22
CA GLN A 32 1.39 -3.14 -1.00
C GLN A 32 2.77 -2.48 -0.96
N ILE A 33 2.86 -1.16 -1.10
CA ILE A 33 4.14 -0.43 -1.01
C ILE A 33 4.72 -0.57 0.40
N MET A 34 3.92 -0.34 1.43
CA MET A 34 4.34 -0.51 2.82
C MET A 34 4.74 -1.97 3.12
N GLY A 35 4.00 -2.95 2.61
CA GLY A 35 4.33 -4.36 2.75
C GLY A 35 5.62 -4.75 2.03
N LYS A 36 5.88 -4.22 0.83
CA LYS A 36 7.15 -4.43 0.10
C LYS A 36 8.32 -3.78 0.82
N ALA A 37 8.16 -2.54 1.31
CA ALA A 37 9.19 -1.85 2.08
C ALA A 37 9.55 -2.63 3.35
N LYS A 38 8.56 -3.05 4.14
CA LYS A 38 8.76 -3.90 5.33
C LYS A 38 9.45 -5.22 5.00
N GLN A 39 9.08 -5.88 3.89
CA GLN A 39 9.75 -7.11 3.48
C GLN A 39 11.23 -6.90 3.12
N VAL A 40 11.57 -5.80 2.47
CA VAL A 40 12.98 -5.48 2.13
C VAL A 40 13.76 -5.18 3.40
N GLU A 41 13.20 -4.37 4.30
CA GLU A 41 13.80 -4.04 5.59
C GLU A 41 14.01 -5.29 6.46
N SER A 42 13.01 -6.16 6.56
CA SER A 42 13.14 -7.44 7.27
C SER A 42 14.20 -8.35 6.63
N LYS A 43 14.24 -8.47 5.30
CA LYS A 43 15.25 -9.30 4.62
C LYS A 43 16.67 -8.79 4.87
N ALA A 44 16.88 -7.47 4.81
CA ALA A 44 18.16 -6.87 5.09
C ALA A 44 18.58 -7.10 6.55
N SER A 45 17.65 -6.90 7.49
CA SER A 45 17.89 -7.10 8.92
C SER A 45 18.22 -8.57 9.23
N THR A 46 17.40 -9.51 8.76
CA THR A 46 17.64 -10.96 8.96
C THR A 46 18.95 -11.42 8.30
N ALA A 47 19.34 -10.85 7.16
CA ALA A 47 20.61 -11.19 6.54
C ALA A 47 21.80 -10.72 7.40
N ALA A 48 21.72 -9.50 7.94
CA ALA A 48 22.73 -8.97 8.86
C ALA A 48 22.81 -9.77 10.16
N GLU A 49 21.65 -10.14 10.75
CA GLU A 49 21.58 -11.00 11.93
C GLU A 49 22.22 -12.37 11.67
N LYS A 50 21.86 -13.05 10.58
CA LYS A 50 22.47 -14.35 10.21
C LYS A 50 23.98 -14.28 10.02
N MET A 51 24.50 -13.16 9.49
CA MET A 51 25.93 -12.95 9.37
C MET A 51 26.59 -12.79 10.74
N LYS A 52 25.97 -12.00 11.63
CA LYS A 52 26.47 -11.82 13.00
C LYS A 52 26.45 -13.14 13.77
N ASP A 53 25.35 -13.88 13.71
CA ASP A 53 25.20 -15.17 14.38
C ASP A 53 26.27 -16.16 13.91
N LYS A 54 26.53 -16.23 12.60
CA LYS A 54 27.61 -17.08 12.03
C LYS A 54 29.00 -16.66 12.49
N VAL A 55 29.27 -15.35 12.57
CA VAL A 55 30.58 -14.87 13.05
C VAL A 55 30.74 -15.21 14.53
N GLN A 56 29.69 -15.07 15.33
CA GLN A 56 29.71 -15.40 16.74
C GLN A 56 29.91 -16.92 16.96
N ASP A 57 29.20 -17.76 16.22
CA ASP A 57 29.33 -19.24 16.25
C ASP A 57 30.74 -19.72 15.85
N ILE A 58 31.49 -18.94 15.07
CA ILE A 58 32.90 -19.23 14.72
C ILE A 58 33.87 -18.77 15.83
N LEU A 59 33.49 -17.73 16.58
CA LEU A 59 34.33 -17.15 17.63
C LEU A 59 34.16 -17.83 18.99
N ASP A 60 33.00 -18.43 19.26
CA ASP A 60 32.73 -19.31 20.40
C ASP A 60 33.39 -20.70 20.21
#